data_AF-A0A349XR11-F1
#
_entry.id   AF-A0A349XR11-F1
#
_cell.length_a   1.000
_cell.length_b   1.000
_cell.length_c   1.000
_cell.angle_alpha   90.00
_cell.angle_beta   90.00
_cell.angle_gamma   90.00
#
_symmetry.space_group_name_H-M   'P 1'
#
loop_
_entity.id
_entity.type
_entity.pdbx_description
1 polymer ?
#
loop_
_entity_poly.entity_id
_entity_poly.type
_entity_poly.pdbx_seq_one_letter_code
_entity_poly.pdbx_strand_id
1 'polypeptide(L)'
;MDIVKRLRRVGLPRLIVHASVLIVVLLWLLPTLGILVSSLRDKDQITVSGWWTAFSSSEQTQAVRLADASAQKQDGSRYVISGNVFENGQGGKVAAFGVRVQEPTAFKAGEAADIGDGETLLINEDGTYEYSKAASFEGSRGKRVYISVATPPVFTLDNYRTVLTSEGIGQSFVNSLTVAVPATVIPILIAAFAAYALSWMNFSGRNLLIAMVVGLIVVPLQMSLIPLLRLYNEIGTIFGVPSKTYAGIWLAHTAFGLPLAIYLLRNYISGLPKEIIESARVDGASDFEIFVKIILPLSFPALASFAIFQFLWTWNDLLVAMVFLGTQKDELVLTGALNALLGSRGGNWEILTASAFVTIVVPLGVFFALQRYLVRGLLAGSVKGG
;
A
#
# COMPACT_ATOMS: atom_id res chain seq x y z
N MET A 1 29.33 -11.41 -27.82
CA MET A 1 28.90 -12.67 -28.47
C MET A 1 27.65 -13.22 -27.77
N ASP A 2 26.42 -13.03 -28.23
CA ASP A 2 25.82 -11.96 -29.01
C ASP A 2 24.32 -12.06 -28.67
N ILE A 3 23.75 -11.05 -28.01
CA ILE A 3 22.33 -11.05 -27.56
C ILE A 3 21.41 -11.35 -28.75
N VAL A 4 21.82 -10.92 -29.94
CA VAL A 4 21.19 -11.16 -31.24
C VAL A 4 21.10 -12.67 -31.59
N LYS A 5 22.14 -13.48 -31.29
CA LYS A 5 22.10 -14.94 -31.52
C LYS A 5 21.18 -15.67 -30.54
N ARG A 6 21.04 -15.18 -29.30
CA ARG A 6 20.06 -15.73 -28.33
C ARG A 6 18.62 -15.37 -28.72
N LEU A 7 18.37 -14.13 -29.16
CA LEU A 7 17.07 -13.68 -29.64
C LEU A 7 16.57 -14.48 -30.85
N ARG A 8 17.46 -14.83 -31.80
CA ARG A 8 17.10 -15.67 -32.97
C ARG A 8 16.71 -17.12 -32.61
N ARG A 9 17.13 -17.66 -31.46
CA ARG A 9 16.72 -19.01 -31.01
C ARG A 9 15.35 -19.01 -30.33
N VAL A 10 14.83 -17.85 -29.95
CA VAL A 10 13.52 -17.68 -29.34
C VAL A 10 12.57 -17.30 -30.46
N GLY A 11 11.83 -18.27 -31.00
CA GLY A 11 10.88 -18.00 -32.10
C GLY A 11 9.95 -16.83 -31.78
N LEU A 12 9.53 -16.09 -32.81
CA LEU A 12 8.68 -14.89 -32.71
C LEU A 12 7.51 -15.02 -31.70
N PRO A 13 6.78 -16.16 -31.64
CA PRO A 13 5.71 -16.35 -30.64
C PRO A 13 6.20 -16.29 -29.20
N ARG A 14 7.36 -16.89 -28.89
CA ARG A 14 7.94 -16.83 -27.54
C ARG A 14 8.36 -15.41 -27.19
N LEU A 15 8.92 -14.67 -28.14
CA LEU A 15 9.33 -13.28 -27.91
C LEU A 15 8.11 -12.39 -27.60
N ILE A 16 7.00 -12.58 -28.32
CA ILE A 16 5.71 -11.92 -28.03
C ILE A 16 5.25 -12.26 -26.61
N VAL A 17 5.26 -13.53 -26.20
CA VAL A 17 4.86 -13.94 -24.84
C VAL A 17 5.72 -13.26 -23.77
N HIS A 18 7.04 -13.25 -23.93
CA HIS A 18 7.93 -12.61 -22.95
C HIS A 18 7.72 -11.10 -22.90
N ALA A 19 7.51 -10.45 -24.05
CA ALA A 19 7.20 -9.02 -24.11
C ALA A 19 5.86 -8.72 -23.43
N SER A 20 4.82 -9.50 -23.68
CA SER A 20 3.52 -9.35 -23.02
C SER A 20 3.63 -9.52 -21.50
N VAL A 21 4.35 -10.55 -21.03
CA VAL A 21 4.60 -10.75 -19.60
C VAL A 21 5.35 -9.57 -19.00
N LEU A 22 6.39 -9.07 -19.68
CA LEU A 22 7.15 -7.91 -19.22
C LEU A 22 6.25 -6.66 -19.12
N ILE A 23 5.40 -6.40 -20.11
CA ILE A 23 4.46 -5.28 -20.09
C ILE A 23 3.52 -5.40 -18.90
N VAL A 24 2.94 -6.59 -18.66
CA VAL A 24 2.07 -6.83 -17.50
C VAL A 24 2.81 -6.59 -16.19
N VAL A 25 4.05 -7.08 -16.07
CA VAL A 25 4.87 -6.86 -14.87
C VAL A 25 5.16 -5.38 -14.66
N LEU A 26 5.54 -4.64 -15.71
CA LEU A 26 5.81 -3.21 -15.61
C LEU A 26 4.55 -2.41 -15.22
N LEU A 27 3.40 -2.73 -15.83
CA LEU A 27 2.11 -2.12 -15.48
C LEU A 27 1.74 -2.35 -14.01
N TRP A 28 2.04 -3.55 -13.48
CA TRP A 28 1.80 -3.88 -12.08
C TRP A 28 2.78 -3.24 -11.10
N LEU A 29 4.04 -3.03 -11.50
CA LEU A 29 5.05 -2.42 -10.64
C LEU A 29 4.97 -0.89 -10.60
N LEU A 30 4.38 -0.28 -11.63
CA LEU A 30 4.33 1.19 -11.77
C LEU A 30 3.59 1.89 -10.62
N PRO A 31 2.42 1.42 -10.14
CA PRO A 31 1.79 1.97 -8.94
C PRO A 31 2.66 1.84 -7.69
N THR A 32 3.29 0.68 -7.49
CA THR A 32 4.18 0.44 -6.33
C THR A 32 5.39 1.37 -6.35
N LEU A 33 5.98 1.59 -7.53
CA LEU A 33 7.06 2.56 -7.72
C LEU A 33 6.57 3.98 -7.43
N GLY A 34 5.37 4.34 -7.88
CA GLY A 34 4.79 5.65 -7.59
C GLY A 34 4.61 5.89 -6.10
N ILE A 35 4.11 4.89 -5.37
CA ILE A 35 3.98 4.97 -3.90
C ILE A 35 5.37 5.05 -3.25
N LEU A 36 6.38 4.32 -3.75
CA LEU A 36 7.75 4.35 -3.21
C LEU A 36 8.36 5.74 -3.34
N VAL A 37 8.30 6.30 -4.55
CA VAL A 37 8.82 7.63 -4.81
C VAL A 37 8.07 8.66 -3.98
N SER A 38 6.74 8.55 -3.89
CA SER A 38 5.92 9.46 -3.08
C SER A 38 6.27 9.37 -1.59
N SER A 39 6.54 8.19 -1.06
CA SER A 39 6.86 8.01 0.36
C SER A 39 8.15 8.73 0.81
N LEU A 40 9.05 9.00 -0.14
CA LEU A 40 10.31 9.71 0.09
C LEU A 40 10.21 11.22 -0.13
N ARG A 41 9.06 11.74 -0.57
CA ARG A 41 8.88 13.18 -0.86
C ARG A 41 8.34 13.92 0.34
N ASP A 42 8.65 15.21 0.42
CA ASP A 42 8.03 16.08 1.40
C ASP A 42 6.54 16.36 1.07
N LYS A 43 5.82 16.88 2.07
CA LYS A 43 4.39 17.18 2.01
C LYS A 43 4.02 18.20 0.93
N ASP A 44 4.83 19.23 0.76
CA ASP A 44 4.55 20.32 -0.16
C ASP A 44 4.72 19.86 -1.61
N GLN A 45 5.68 18.99 -1.87
CA GLN A 45 5.89 18.40 -3.19
C GLN A 45 4.79 17.41 -3.61
N ILE A 46 4.35 16.52 -2.71
CA ILE A 46 3.30 15.53 -3.03
C ILE A 46 1.99 16.22 -3.39
N THR A 47 1.71 17.36 -2.76
CA THR A 47 0.45 18.08 -2.97
C THR A 47 0.39 18.79 -4.33
N VAL A 48 1.55 19.13 -4.91
CA VAL A 48 1.61 20.00 -6.10
C VAL A 48 2.01 19.26 -7.37
N SER A 49 2.71 18.14 -7.28
CA SER A 49 3.09 17.38 -8.47
C SER A 49 3.08 15.86 -8.28
N GLY A 50 2.87 15.15 -9.39
CA GLY A 50 2.86 13.68 -9.43
C GLY A 50 4.25 13.09 -9.18
N TRP A 51 4.30 11.84 -8.74
CA TRP A 51 5.55 11.13 -8.46
C TRP A 51 6.48 11.01 -9.68
N TRP A 52 5.95 11.04 -10.90
CA TRP A 52 6.73 10.98 -12.13
C TRP A 52 7.58 12.24 -12.38
N THR A 53 7.29 13.36 -11.71
CA THR A 53 8.11 14.58 -11.74
C THR A 53 8.96 14.77 -10.48
N ALA A 54 9.09 13.73 -9.63
CA ALA A 54 9.80 13.83 -8.36
C ALA A 54 11.30 14.15 -8.48
N PHE A 55 11.90 13.96 -9.66
CA PHE A 55 13.31 14.28 -9.92
C PHE A 55 13.51 15.65 -10.59
N SER A 56 12.42 16.37 -10.84
CA SER A 56 12.41 17.72 -11.40
C SER A 56 11.89 18.72 -10.37
N SER A 57 12.27 19.98 -10.51
CA SER A 57 11.75 21.04 -9.65
C SER A 57 10.22 21.11 -9.76
N SER A 58 9.54 21.26 -8.63
CA SER A 58 8.11 21.55 -8.60
C SER A 58 7.90 23.06 -8.59
N GLU A 59 6.99 23.55 -9.41
CA GLU A 59 6.59 24.96 -9.40
C GLU A 59 5.33 25.17 -8.57
N GLN A 60 5.40 26.09 -7.61
CA GLN A 60 4.28 26.49 -6.77
C GLN A 60 3.94 27.96 -6.98
N THR A 61 2.67 28.24 -7.28
CA THR A 61 2.18 29.60 -7.32
C THR A 61 1.77 30.05 -5.93
N GLN A 62 2.38 31.12 -5.44
CA GLN A 62 2.03 31.75 -4.16
C GLN A 62 1.71 33.22 -4.32
N ALA A 63 0.81 33.72 -3.47
CA ALA A 63 0.46 35.13 -3.43
C ALA A 63 1.32 35.86 -2.40
N VAL A 64 2.06 36.87 -2.84
CA VAL A 64 2.90 37.72 -2.01
C VAL A 64 2.41 39.16 -2.08
N ARG A 65 2.68 39.96 -1.04
CA ARG A 65 2.47 41.41 -1.11
C ARG A 65 3.82 42.11 -1.14
N LEU A 66 3.95 43.07 -2.05
CA LEU A 66 5.07 43.99 -2.05
C LEU A 66 4.98 44.91 -0.82
N ALA A 67 6.07 45.59 -0.50
CA ALA A 67 6.07 46.62 0.53
C ALA A 67 5.06 47.75 0.21
N ASP A 68 4.56 48.39 1.25
CA ASP A 68 3.61 49.50 1.13
C ASP A 68 4.28 50.82 0.75
N ALA A 69 3.48 51.88 0.61
CA ALA A 69 3.94 53.20 0.18
C ALA A 69 5.00 53.84 1.09
N SER A 70 5.14 53.40 2.34
CA SER A 70 6.18 53.91 3.26
C SER A 70 7.61 53.52 2.84
N ALA A 71 7.75 52.45 2.06
CA ALA A 71 9.04 51.96 1.58
C ALA A 71 9.49 52.63 0.26
N GLN A 72 8.69 53.54 -0.30
CA GLN A 72 8.99 54.18 -1.58
C GLN A 72 10.20 55.10 -1.50
N LYS A 73 10.99 55.12 -2.57
CA LYS A 73 12.09 56.07 -2.81
C LYS A 73 11.89 56.73 -4.16
N GLN A 74 12.21 58.01 -4.26
CA GLN A 74 12.21 58.71 -5.53
C GLN A 74 13.54 58.43 -6.26
N ASP A 75 13.46 57.90 -7.47
CA ASP A 75 14.61 57.66 -8.34
C ASP A 75 14.37 58.34 -9.70
N GLY A 76 15.06 59.46 -9.91
CA GLY A 76 14.82 60.35 -11.05
C GLY A 76 13.38 60.86 -11.11
N SER A 77 12.67 60.54 -12.19
CA SER A 77 11.29 60.93 -12.45
C SER A 77 10.25 59.90 -12.00
N ARG A 78 10.66 58.81 -11.35
CA ARG A 78 9.78 57.72 -10.93
C ARG A 78 9.89 57.47 -9.42
N TYR A 79 8.83 56.92 -8.85
CA TYR A 79 8.83 56.38 -7.49
C TYR A 79 9.06 54.87 -7.59
N VAL A 80 9.93 54.35 -6.73
CA VAL A 80 10.38 52.96 -6.72
C VAL A 80 10.21 52.35 -5.34
N ILE A 81 9.65 51.15 -5.27
CA ILE A 81 9.64 50.29 -4.08
C ILE A 81 10.47 49.05 -4.41
N SER A 82 11.49 48.79 -3.60
CA SER A 82 12.33 47.59 -3.74
C SER A 82 12.23 46.72 -2.49
N GLY A 83 12.37 45.42 -2.67
CA GLY A 83 12.33 44.46 -1.57
C GLY A 83 12.65 43.05 -2.04
N ASN A 84 12.29 42.06 -1.23
CA ASN A 84 12.37 40.65 -1.61
C ASN A 84 11.01 39.98 -1.37
N VAL A 85 10.54 39.17 -2.33
CA VAL A 85 9.27 38.44 -2.23
C VAL A 85 9.36 37.22 -1.30
N PHE A 86 10.56 36.77 -0.96
CA PHE A 86 10.81 35.74 0.03
C PHE A 86 10.95 36.38 1.42
N GLU A 87 9.93 36.21 2.26
CA GLU A 87 10.02 36.53 3.70
C GLU A 87 10.27 35.26 4.51
N ASN A 88 10.98 35.38 5.64
CA ASN A 88 11.11 34.32 6.67
C ASN A 88 11.72 32.97 6.22
N GLY A 89 12.75 32.99 5.37
CA GLY A 89 13.58 31.81 5.10
C GLY A 89 12.98 30.78 4.13
N GLN A 90 11.88 31.11 3.46
CA GLN A 90 11.44 30.35 2.28
C GLN A 90 12.39 30.64 1.11
N GLY A 91 13.10 29.61 0.66
CA GLY A 91 14.00 29.69 -0.50
C GLY A 91 13.38 29.04 -1.74
N GLY A 92 13.85 29.45 -2.92
CA GLY A 92 13.45 28.92 -4.21
C GLY A 92 13.91 29.84 -5.33
N LYS A 93 13.62 29.47 -6.58
CA LYS A 93 13.84 30.37 -7.72
C LYS A 93 12.51 30.86 -8.26
N VAL A 94 12.32 32.16 -8.35
CA VAL A 94 11.14 32.70 -9.05
C VAL A 94 11.29 32.37 -10.53
N ALA A 95 10.37 31.59 -11.08
CA ALA A 95 10.34 31.24 -12.50
C ALA A 95 9.51 32.25 -13.31
N ALA A 96 8.39 32.69 -12.74
CA ALA A 96 7.44 33.61 -13.38
C ALA A 96 6.63 34.37 -12.31
N PHE A 97 5.97 35.45 -12.72
CA PHE A 97 5.09 36.23 -11.86
C PHE A 97 3.91 36.82 -12.63
N GLY A 98 2.91 37.31 -11.88
CA GLY A 98 1.70 37.92 -12.42
C GLY A 98 0.99 38.77 -11.36
N VAL A 99 0.15 39.70 -11.81
CA VAL A 99 -0.59 40.61 -10.92
C VAL A 99 -2.06 40.21 -10.75
N ARG A 100 -2.53 39.22 -11.51
CA ARG A 100 -3.90 38.68 -11.48
C ARG A 100 -3.87 37.20 -11.11
N VAL A 101 -4.88 36.73 -10.39
CA VAL A 101 -4.97 35.32 -9.99
C VAL A 101 -5.24 34.41 -11.18
N GLN A 102 -5.87 34.94 -12.24
CA GLN A 102 -6.15 34.22 -13.48
C GLN A 102 -4.90 34.03 -14.35
N GLU A 103 -3.91 34.90 -14.20
CA GLU A 103 -2.68 34.94 -14.99
C GLU A 103 -1.46 35.10 -14.07
N PRO A 104 -1.20 34.13 -13.16
CA PRO A 104 -0.15 34.25 -12.15
C PRO A 104 1.27 34.12 -12.70
N THR A 105 1.40 33.70 -13.97
CA THR A 105 2.68 33.48 -14.67
C THR A 105 2.75 34.29 -15.97
N ALA A 106 2.05 35.44 -16.02
CA ALA A 106 1.99 36.31 -17.19
C ALA A 106 3.37 36.82 -17.63
N PHE A 107 4.30 36.98 -16.69
CA PHE A 107 5.62 37.56 -16.91
C PHE A 107 6.72 36.61 -16.43
N LYS A 108 7.86 36.60 -17.12
CA LYS A 108 9.03 35.82 -16.72
C LYS A 108 9.84 36.55 -15.67
N ALA A 109 10.42 35.81 -14.72
CA ALA A 109 11.36 36.40 -13.78
C ALA A 109 12.62 36.93 -14.49
N GLY A 110 13.19 38.01 -13.96
CA GLY A 110 14.37 38.69 -14.52
C GLY A 110 14.07 39.70 -15.64
N GLU A 111 12.82 39.79 -16.10
CA GLU A 111 12.38 40.76 -17.11
C GLU A 111 11.44 41.81 -16.49
N ALA A 112 11.65 43.08 -16.84
CA ALA A 112 10.78 44.16 -16.40
C ALA A 112 9.45 44.09 -17.14
N ALA A 113 8.35 43.94 -16.40
CA ALA A 113 7.01 43.83 -16.92
C ALA A 113 6.24 45.15 -16.81
N ASP A 114 5.59 45.55 -17.90
CA ASP A 114 4.53 46.57 -17.85
C ASP A 114 3.25 45.91 -17.34
N ILE A 115 2.79 46.34 -16.16
CA ILE A 115 1.62 45.77 -15.49
C ILE A 115 0.35 46.62 -15.70
N GLY A 116 0.42 47.61 -16.59
CA GLY A 116 -0.65 48.57 -16.86
C GLY A 116 -0.56 49.83 -16.01
N ASP A 117 -1.34 50.86 -16.36
CA ASP A 117 -1.46 52.13 -15.65
C ASP A 117 -0.13 52.89 -15.44
N GLY A 118 0.84 52.68 -16.34
CA GLY A 118 2.17 53.32 -16.27
C GLY A 118 3.08 52.74 -15.19
N GLU A 119 2.72 51.58 -14.65
CA GLU A 119 3.46 50.87 -13.62
C GLU A 119 4.35 49.77 -14.22
N THR A 120 5.53 49.59 -13.66
CA THR A 120 6.51 48.59 -14.10
C THR A 120 6.95 47.75 -12.90
N LEU A 121 7.00 46.43 -13.07
CA LEU A 121 7.41 45.49 -12.03
C LEU A 121 8.48 44.55 -12.59
N LEU A 122 9.63 44.50 -11.92
CA LEU A 122 10.68 43.52 -12.13
C LEU A 122 10.74 42.62 -10.90
N ILE A 123 10.69 41.30 -11.09
CA ILE A 123 10.99 40.31 -10.05
C ILE A 123 12.08 39.40 -10.59
N ASN A 124 13.23 39.35 -9.92
CA ASN A 124 14.38 38.52 -10.29
C ASN A 124 14.23 37.08 -9.77
N GLU A 125 15.03 36.15 -10.33
CA GLU A 125 15.01 34.74 -9.91
C GLU A 125 15.31 34.55 -8.41
N ASP A 126 16.11 35.44 -7.81
CA ASP A 126 16.50 35.42 -6.39
C ASP A 126 15.43 36.02 -5.45
N GLY A 127 14.30 36.44 -6.02
CA GLY A 127 13.18 37.04 -5.31
C GLY A 127 13.31 38.53 -5.05
N THR A 128 14.44 39.16 -5.39
CA THR A 128 14.53 40.62 -5.34
C THR A 128 13.58 41.24 -6.36
N TYR A 129 12.92 42.34 -5.97
CA TYR A 129 11.97 43.02 -6.86
C TYR A 129 12.18 44.52 -6.87
N GLU A 130 11.78 45.13 -7.97
CA GLU A 130 11.67 46.57 -8.16
C GLU A 130 10.31 46.90 -8.76
N TYR A 131 9.53 47.73 -8.05
CA TYR A 131 8.21 48.16 -8.47
C TYR A 131 8.20 49.67 -8.62
N SER A 132 7.97 50.16 -9.85
CA SER A 132 8.09 51.58 -10.17
C SER A 132 6.90 52.14 -10.90
N LYS A 133 6.59 53.43 -10.68
CA LYS A 133 5.59 54.18 -11.43
C LYS A 133 5.90 55.68 -11.41
N ALA A 134 5.28 56.46 -12.30
CA ALA A 134 5.54 57.90 -12.39
C ALA A 134 4.96 58.71 -11.21
N ALA A 135 3.81 58.29 -10.66
CA ALA A 135 3.18 58.92 -9.50
C ALA A 135 3.66 58.33 -8.17
N SER A 136 3.44 59.01 -7.04
CA SER A 136 3.73 58.44 -5.72
C SER A 136 2.84 57.23 -5.40
N PHE A 137 3.35 56.29 -4.63
CA PHE A 137 2.55 55.21 -4.06
C PHE A 137 1.67 55.76 -2.93
N GLU A 138 0.44 55.26 -2.86
CA GLU A 138 -0.55 55.64 -1.84
C GLU A 138 -1.15 54.37 -1.23
N GLY A 139 -1.53 54.45 0.05
CA GLY A 139 -2.17 53.36 0.78
C GLY A 139 -1.22 52.54 1.68
N SER A 140 -1.83 51.85 2.66
CA SER A 140 -1.13 51.10 3.71
C SER A 140 -0.95 49.60 3.40
N ARG A 141 -1.39 49.13 2.22
CA ARG A 141 -1.26 47.73 1.81
C ARG A 141 -0.54 47.68 0.47
N GLY A 142 0.65 47.08 0.44
CA GLY A 142 1.36 46.90 -0.81
C GLY A 142 0.64 45.97 -1.78
N LYS A 143 1.00 46.11 -3.07
CA LYS A 143 0.36 45.43 -4.19
C LYS A 143 0.50 43.91 -4.02
N ARG A 144 -0.61 43.19 -4.23
CA ARG A 144 -0.61 41.73 -4.24
C ARG A 144 -0.14 41.25 -5.61
N VAL A 145 0.85 40.38 -5.60
CA VAL A 145 1.41 39.73 -6.79
C VAL A 145 1.37 38.21 -6.57
N TYR A 146 1.41 37.47 -7.66
CA TYR A 146 1.51 36.02 -7.68
C TYR A 146 2.86 35.65 -8.27
N ILE A 147 3.59 34.76 -7.63
CA ILE A 147 4.89 34.29 -8.10
C ILE A 147 4.85 32.77 -8.23
N SER A 148 5.38 32.24 -9.33
CA SER A 148 5.70 30.82 -9.48
C SER A 148 7.11 30.58 -8.99
N VAL A 149 7.25 29.81 -7.91
CA VAL A 149 8.53 29.48 -7.30
C VAL A 149 8.87 28.04 -7.66
N ALA A 150 9.99 27.85 -8.35
CA ALA A 150 10.58 26.55 -8.59
C ALA A 150 11.40 26.11 -7.38
N THR A 151 10.96 25.02 -6.75
CA THR A 151 11.63 24.39 -5.61
C THR A 151 12.32 23.11 -6.08
N PRO A 152 13.62 22.91 -5.79
CA PRO A 152 14.32 21.68 -6.17
C PRO A 152 13.71 20.45 -5.47
N PRO A 153 13.86 19.25 -6.04
CA PRO A 153 13.34 18.03 -5.43
C PRO A 153 14.02 17.77 -4.08
N VAL A 154 13.20 17.44 -3.08
CA VAL A 154 13.62 17.15 -1.70
C VAL A 154 13.17 15.74 -1.37
N PHE A 155 14.15 14.89 -1.07
CA PHE A 155 13.90 13.55 -0.57
C PHE A 155 14.17 13.52 0.93
N THR A 156 13.25 12.93 1.68
CA THR A 156 13.32 12.83 3.14
C THR A 156 12.88 11.44 3.62
N LEU A 157 13.35 11.08 4.82
CA LEU A 157 12.88 9.91 5.58
C LEU A 157 11.98 10.31 6.75
N ASP A 158 11.63 11.59 6.88
CA ASP A 158 10.83 12.10 7.99
C ASP A 158 9.43 11.49 8.02
N ASN A 159 8.86 11.15 6.86
CA ASN A 159 7.59 10.44 6.78
C ASN A 159 7.66 9.07 7.46
N TYR A 160 8.72 8.30 7.16
CA TYR A 160 8.96 7.00 7.79
C TYR A 160 9.23 7.14 9.28
N ARG A 161 10.04 8.13 9.68
CA ARG A 161 10.27 8.43 11.10
C ARG A 161 8.96 8.70 11.81
N THR A 162 8.13 9.59 11.26
CA THR A 162 6.81 9.94 11.80
C THR A 162 5.92 8.71 11.95
N VAL A 163 5.83 7.86 10.92
CA VAL A 163 5.05 6.62 10.99
C VAL A 163 5.59 5.67 12.06
N LEU A 164 6.89 5.37 12.04
CA LEU A 164 7.49 4.36 12.93
C LEU A 164 7.54 4.80 14.40
N THR A 165 7.59 6.10 14.68
CA THR A 165 7.60 6.64 16.05
C THR A 165 6.23 7.12 16.53
N SER A 166 5.18 6.97 15.72
CA SER A 166 3.82 7.32 16.14
C SER A 166 3.35 6.44 17.30
N GLU A 167 2.65 7.05 18.25
CA GLU A 167 2.14 6.36 19.44
C GLU A 167 1.25 5.16 19.04
N GLY A 168 1.47 4.01 19.66
CA GLY A 168 0.67 2.80 19.43
C GLY A 168 1.04 1.99 18.19
N ILE A 169 1.93 2.46 17.31
CA ILE A 169 2.33 1.69 16.11
C ILE A 169 3.04 0.37 16.48
N GLY A 170 3.94 0.40 17.46
CA GLY A 170 4.59 -0.83 17.96
C GLY A 170 3.59 -1.85 18.51
N GLN A 171 2.60 -1.41 19.29
CA GLN A 171 1.56 -2.29 19.82
C GLN A 171 0.67 -2.85 18.69
N SER A 172 0.24 -1.99 17.75
CA SER A 172 -0.59 -2.43 16.63
C SER A 172 0.12 -3.41 15.70
N PHE A 173 1.45 -3.31 15.57
CA PHE A 173 2.28 -4.31 14.89
C PHE A 173 2.22 -5.67 15.59
N VAL A 174 2.36 -5.69 16.92
CA VAL A 174 2.23 -6.92 17.73
C VAL A 174 0.81 -7.49 17.63
N ASN A 175 -0.22 -6.63 17.69
CA ASN A 175 -1.62 -7.05 17.53
C ASN A 175 -1.83 -7.70 16.16
N SER A 176 -1.34 -7.09 15.08
CA SER A 176 -1.39 -7.66 13.73
C SER A 176 -0.71 -9.03 13.64
N LEU A 177 0.46 -9.22 14.25
CA LEU A 177 1.11 -10.53 14.30
C LEU A 177 0.30 -11.55 15.12
N THR A 178 -0.25 -11.10 16.25
CA THR A 178 -1.09 -11.91 17.15
C THR A 178 -2.38 -12.34 16.46
N VAL A 179 -2.88 -11.56 15.49
CA VAL A 179 -4.00 -11.95 14.63
C VAL A 179 -3.52 -12.87 13.50
N ALA A 180 -2.58 -12.41 12.68
CA ALA A 180 -2.23 -13.03 11.41
C ALA A 180 -1.59 -14.42 11.57
N VAL A 181 -0.72 -14.61 12.57
CA VAL A 181 -0.03 -15.90 12.75
C VAL A 181 -1.01 -17.01 13.15
N PRO A 182 -1.81 -16.91 14.23
CA PRO A 182 -2.80 -17.93 14.56
C PRO A 182 -3.88 -18.08 13.49
N ALA A 183 -4.37 -16.99 12.92
CA ALA A 183 -5.35 -17.03 11.82
C ALA A 183 -4.82 -17.67 10.53
N THR A 184 -3.49 -17.85 10.41
CA THR A 184 -2.86 -18.63 9.34
C THR A 184 -2.69 -20.10 9.73
N VAL A 185 -2.19 -20.36 10.94
CA VAL A 185 -1.84 -21.71 11.38
C VAL A 185 -3.08 -22.56 11.68
N ILE A 186 -4.05 -22.02 12.39
CA ILE A 186 -5.26 -22.75 12.82
C ILE A 186 -6.03 -23.37 11.63
N PRO A 187 -6.40 -22.61 10.57
CA PRO A 187 -7.12 -23.20 9.45
C PRO A 187 -6.28 -24.22 8.69
N ILE A 188 -4.95 -24.07 8.61
CA ILE A 188 -4.07 -25.06 7.97
C ILE A 188 -4.14 -26.40 8.70
N LEU A 189 -4.02 -26.38 10.03
CA LEU A 189 -4.03 -27.59 10.83
C LEU A 189 -5.34 -28.36 10.65
N ILE A 190 -6.47 -27.64 10.77
CA ILE A 190 -7.81 -28.22 10.59
C ILE A 190 -8.01 -28.72 9.15
N ALA A 191 -7.64 -27.90 8.16
CA ALA A 191 -7.83 -28.21 6.75
C ALA A 191 -6.95 -29.37 6.28
N ALA A 192 -5.73 -29.54 6.82
CA ALA A 192 -4.87 -30.67 6.48
C ALA A 192 -5.51 -32.00 6.90
N PHE A 193 -6.07 -32.08 8.11
CA PHE A 193 -6.81 -33.26 8.56
C PHE A 193 -8.07 -33.51 7.71
N ALA A 194 -8.88 -32.46 7.50
CA ALA A 194 -10.10 -32.58 6.70
C ALA A 194 -9.79 -33.00 5.25
N ALA A 195 -8.75 -32.42 4.64
CA ALA A 195 -8.32 -32.75 3.29
C ALA A 195 -7.85 -34.21 3.19
N TYR A 196 -7.06 -34.70 4.15
CA TYR A 196 -6.66 -36.11 4.21
C TYR A 196 -7.88 -37.04 4.26
N ALA A 197 -8.80 -36.78 5.19
CA ALA A 197 -10.02 -37.58 5.34
C ALA A 197 -10.87 -37.57 4.06
N LEU A 198 -11.07 -36.39 3.45
CA LEU A 198 -11.86 -36.24 2.24
C LEU A 198 -11.17 -36.74 0.96
N SER A 199 -9.86 -36.99 1.00
CA SER A 199 -9.10 -37.59 -0.10
C SER A 199 -9.00 -39.12 -0.01
N TRP A 200 -8.72 -39.65 1.18
CA TRP A 200 -8.26 -41.04 1.33
C TRP A 200 -9.09 -41.91 2.26
N MET A 201 -9.93 -41.34 3.13
CA MET A 201 -10.82 -42.12 3.98
C MET A 201 -12.16 -42.41 3.30
N ASN A 202 -12.73 -43.56 3.60
CA ASN A 202 -14.04 -43.97 3.12
C ASN A 202 -15.05 -43.92 4.27
N PHE A 203 -16.05 -43.05 4.15
CA PHE A 203 -17.12 -42.90 5.13
C PHE A 203 -18.38 -42.31 4.46
N SER A 204 -19.54 -42.53 5.07
CA SER A 204 -20.82 -42.03 4.55
C SER A 204 -20.89 -40.50 4.61
N GLY A 205 -21.48 -39.86 3.60
CA GLY A 205 -21.62 -38.39 3.54
C GLY A 205 -20.39 -37.61 3.04
N ARG A 206 -19.27 -38.28 2.72
CA ARG A 206 -18.05 -37.67 2.18
C ARG A 206 -18.31 -36.72 0.99
N ASN A 207 -19.12 -37.13 0.02
CA ASN A 207 -19.44 -36.31 -1.16
C ASN A 207 -20.28 -35.07 -0.81
N LEU A 208 -21.18 -35.19 0.17
CA LEU A 208 -21.97 -34.06 0.66
C LEU A 208 -21.07 -33.04 1.38
N LEU A 209 -20.13 -33.49 2.19
CA LEU A 209 -19.15 -32.61 2.83
C LEU A 209 -18.28 -31.89 1.80
N ILE A 210 -17.84 -32.57 0.74
CA ILE A 210 -17.10 -31.93 -0.35
C ILE A 210 -17.97 -30.86 -1.02
N ALA A 211 -19.22 -31.18 -1.35
CA ALA A 211 -20.15 -30.22 -1.96
C ALA A 211 -20.41 -29.02 -1.04
N MET A 212 -20.54 -29.23 0.28
CA MET A 212 -20.71 -28.18 1.27
C MET A 212 -19.47 -27.27 1.35
N VAL A 213 -18.26 -27.85 1.41
CA VAL A 213 -17.00 -27.10 1.39
C VAL A 213 -16.93 -26.21 0.14
N VAL A 214 -17.25 -26.73 -1.03
CA VAL A 214 -17.26 -25.96 -2.27
C VAL A 214 -18.34 -24.87 -2.25
N GLY A 215 -19.54 -25.18 -1.77
CA GLY A 215 -20.63 -24.21 -1.63
C GLY A 215 -20.29 -23.05 -0.69
N LEU A 216 -19.56 -23.33 0.40
CA LEU A 216 -19.15 -22.31 1.37
C LEU A 216 -18.12 -21.31 0.82
N ILE A 217 -17.37 -21.65 -0.23
CA ILE A 217 -16.46 -20.70 -0.91
C ILE A 217 -17.23 -19.53 -1.54
N VAL A 218 -18.49 -19.75 -1.94
CA VAL A 218 -19.32 -18.74 -2.62
C VAL A 218 -19.86 -17.70 -1.64
N VAL A 219 -19.86 -17.99 -0.33
CA VAL A 219 -20.46 -17.10 0.68
C VAL A 219 -19.65 -15.80 0.78
N PRO A 220 -20.27 -14.63 0.50
CA PRO A 220 -19.57 -13.36 0.61
C PRO A 220 -19.31 -13.02 2.07
N LEU A 221 -18.04 -12.78 2.39
CA LEU A 221 -17.58 -12.45 3.73
C LEU A 221 -18.35 -11.24 4.30
N GLN A 222 -18.51 -10.17 3.54
CA GLN A 222 -19.11 -8.92 4.00
C GLN A 222 -20.57 -9.08 4.44
N MET A 223 -21.35 -9.94 3.76
CA MET A 223 -22.76 -10.18 4.10
C MET A 223 -22.93 -11.02 5.36
N SER A 224 -21.92 -11.81 5.73
CA SER A 224 -21.98 -12.71 6.88
C SER A 224 -21.43 -12.11 8.18
N LEU A 225 -20.73 -10.96 8.12
CA LEU A 225 -20.17 -10.30 9.30
C LEU A 225 -21.22 -9.97 10.37
N ILE A 226 -22.34 -9.33 9.99
CA ILE A 226 -23.38 -8.91 10.95
C ILE A 226 -24.05 -10.13 11.60
N PRO A 227 -24.54 -11.14 10.85
CA PRO A 227 -25.07 -12.36 11.45
C PRO A 227 -24.08 -13.08 12.36
N LEU A 228 -22.82 -13.20 11.97
CA LEU A 228 -21.80 -13.87 12.77
C LEU A 228 -21.47 -13.11 14.05
N LEU A 229 -21.41 -11.78 14.00
CA LEU A 229 -21.18 -10.97 15.19
C LEU A 229 -22.34 -11.13 16.18
N ARG A 230 -23.60 -11.20 15.71
CA ARG A 230 -24.75 -11.49 16.57
C ARG A 230 -24.61 -12.85 17.26
N LEU A 231 -24.27 -13.89 16.52
CA LEU A 231 -24.00 -15.22 17.07
C LEU A 231 -22.88 -15.19 18.12
N TYR A 232 -21.80 -14.44 17.86
CA TYR A 232 -20.69 -14.30 18.81
C TYR A 232 -21.09 -13.57 20.09
N ASN A 233 -21.94 -12.55 19.99
CA ASN A 233 -22.48 -11.86 21.15
C ASN A 233 -23.37 -12.80 21.99
N GLU A 234 -24.21 -13.62 21.35
CA GLU A 234 -25.05 -14.61 22.03
C GLU A 234 -24.19 -15.65 22.76
N ILE A 235 -23.20 -16.23 22.08
CA ILE A 235 -22.23 -17.16 22.67
C ILE A 235 -21.48 -16.49 23.82
N GLY A 236 -20.96 -15.28 23.62
CA GLY A 236 -20.25 -14.52 24.65
C GLY A 236 -21.11 -14.28 25.89
N THR A 237 -22.41 -14.00 25.70
CA THR A 237 -23.37 -13.85 26.80
C THR A 237 -23.58 -15.15 27.58
N ILE A 238 -23.66 -16.30 26.87
CA ILE A 238 -23.82 -17.62 27.49
C ILE A 238 -22.61 -18.00 28.33
N PHE A 239 -21.40 -17.79 27.80
CA PHE A 239 -20.15 -18.19 28.47
C PHE A 239 -19.57 -17.11 29.40
N GLY A 240 -20.18 -15.91 29.45
CA GLY A 240 -19.68 -14.79 30.25
C GLY A 240 -18.36 -14.20 29.73
N VAL A 241 -18.10 -14.28 28.42
CA VAL A 241 -16.86 -13.83 27.78
C VAL A 241 -17.18 -12.71 26.77
N PRO A 242 -16.34 -11.67 26.65
CA PRO A 242 -16.49 -10.67 25.61
C PRO A 242 -16.51 -11.30 24.21
N SER A 243 -17.37 -10.79 23.33
CA SER A 243 -17.48 -11.27 21.95
C SER A 243 -16.35 -10.80 21.04
N LYS A 244 -15.76 -9.64 21.38
CA LYS A 244 -14.62 -9.06 20.67
C LYS A 244 -13.33 -9.43 21.39
N THR A 245 -12.58 -10.38 20.84
CA THR A 245 -11.35 -10.92 21.45
C THR A 245 -10.43 -11.46 20.36
N TYR A 246 -9.16 -11.70 20.70
CA TYR A 246 -8.22 -12.43 19.83
C TYR A 246 -8.75 -13.81 19.40
N ALA A 247 -9.35 -14.56 20.33
CA ALA A 247 -9.98 -15.84 19.99
C ALA A 247 -11.11 -15.64 18.97
N GLY A 248 -11.92 -14.59 19.13
CA GLY A 248 -13.02 -14.29 18.24
C GLY A 248 -12.55 -14.03 16.79
N ILE A 249 -11.55 -13.17 16.63
CA ILE A 249 -10.99 -12.87 15.29
C ILE A 249 -10.24 -14.07 14.69
N TRP A 250 -9.57 -14.91 15.48
CA TRP A 250 -8.94 -16.14 14.98
C TRP A 250 -9.98 -17.12 14.43
N LEU A 251 -11.08 -17.31 15.16
CA LEU A 251 -12.17 -18.20 14.74
C LEU A 251 -12.88 -17.65 13.50
N ALA A 252 -13.10 -16.33 13.42
CA ALA A 252 -13.68 -15.69 12.23
C ALA A 252 -12.82 -15.94 10.98
N HIS A 253 -11.52 -15.62 11.03
CA HIS A 253 -10.62 -15.86 9.89
C HIS A 253 -10.45 -17.35 9.57
N THR A 254 -10.48 -18.22 10.59
CA THR A 254 -10.46 -19.67 10.39
C THR A 254 -11.71 -20.12 9.63
N ALA A 255 -12.90 -19.70 10.07
CA ALA A 255 -14.16 -20.10 9.45
C ALA A 255 -14.24 -19.72 7.96
N PHE A 256 -13.77 -18.52 7.60
CA PHE A 256 -13.73 -18.08 6.20
C PHE A 256 -12.59 -18.67 5.39
N GLY A 257 -11.42 -18.90 6.00
CA GLY A 257 -10.26 -19.50 5.32
C GLY A 257 -10.41 -21.00 5.07
N LEU A 258 -11.16 -21.71 5.92
CA LEU A 258 -11.29 -23.16 5.90
C LEU A 258 -11.82 -23.75 4.58
N PRO A 259 -12.90 -23.24 3.96
CA PRO A 259 -13.42 -23.81 2.72
C PRO A 259 -12.37 -23.85 1.60
N LEU A 260 -11.65 -22.74 1.40
CA LEU A 260 -10.58 -22.66 0.41
C LEU A 260 -9.39 -23.53 0.80
N ALA A 261 -9.00 -23.54 2.08
CA ALA A 261 -7.91 -24.37 2.60
C ALA A 261 -8.16 -25.86 2.33
N ILE A 262 -9.34 -26.35 2.70
CA ILE A 262 -9.74 -27.75 2.52
C ILE A 262 -9.77 -28.09 1.04
N TYR A 263 -10.36 -27.22 0.21
CA TYR A 263 -10.44 -27.44 -1.23
C TYR A 263 -9.05 -27.55 -1.88
N LEU A 264 -8.16 -26.59 -1.63
CA LEU A 264 -6.82 -26.57 -2.22
C LEU A 264 -5.97 -27.75 -1.72
N LEU A 265 -5.95 -28.01 -0.41
CA LEU A 265 -5.17 -29.10 0.16
C LEU A 265 -5.71 -30.46 -0.30
N ARG A 266 -7.03 -30.64 -0.37
CA ARG A 266 -7.63 -31.88 -0.89
C ARG A 266 -7.24 -32.12 -2.34
N ASN A 267 -7.28 -31.10 -3.19
CA ASN A 267 -6.91 -31.24 -4.60
C ASN A 267 -5.44 -31.64 -4.76
N TYR A 268 -4.55 -31.08 -3.94
CA TYR A 268 -3.14 -31.46 -3.93
C TYR A 268 -2.93 -32.88 -3.38
N ILE A 269 -3.47 -33.17 -2.19
CA ILE A 269 -3.32 -34.43 -1.48
C ILE A 269 -3.88 -35.60 -2.29
N SER A 270 -4.99 -35.40 -3.02
CA SER A 270 -5.58 -36.43 -3.91
C SER A 270 -4.69 -36.76 -5.11
N GLY A 271 -3.75 -35.87 -5.47
CA GLY A 271 -2.81 -36.07 -6.57
C GLY A 271 -1.53 -36.83 -6.18
N LEU A 272 -1.33 -37.11 -4.88
CA LEU A 272 -0.18 -37.88 -4.40
C LEU A 272 -0.25 -39.35 -4.88
N PRO A 273 0.90 -40.01 -5.09
CA PRO A 273 0.94 -41.41 -5.53
C PRO A 273 0.21 -42.33 -4.54
N LYS A 274 -0.78 -43.09 -5.05
CA LYS A 274 -1.62 -43.99 -4.24
C LYS A 274 -0.81 -45.12 -3.63
N GLU A 275 0.17 -45.59 -4.39
CA GLU A 275 0.97 -46.78 -4.11
C GLU A 275 1.75 -46.63 -2.81
N ILE A 276 2.22 -45.42 -2.50
CA ILE A 276 2.95 -45.11 -1.26
C ILE A 276 2.04 -45.27 -0.04
N ILE A 277 0.79 -44.82 -0.15
CA ILE A 277 -0.20 -44.84 0.92
C ILE A 277 -0.72 -46.27 1.13
N GLU A 278 -1.00 -46.97 0.03
CA GLU A 278 -1.44 -48.37 0.06
C GLU A 278 -0.37 -49.28 0.65
N SER A 279 0.91 -49.08 0.28
CA SER A 279 2.03 -49.83 0.86
C SER A 279 2.16 -49.59 2.36
N ALA A 280 2.10 -48.33 2.81
CA ALA A 280 2.14 -48.01 4.24
C ALA A 280 0.98 -48.65 5.03
N ARG A 281 -0.21 -48.74 4.43
CA ARG A 281 -1.37 -49.41 5.04
C ARG A 281 -1.19 -50.93 5.09
N VAL A 282 -0.56 -51.54 4.07
CA VAL A 282 -0.17 -52.95 4.08
C VAL A 282 0.88 -53.24 5.17
N ASP A 283 1.80 -52.30 5.40
CA ASP A 283 2.79 -52.36 6.49
C ASP A 283 2.18 -52.09 7.89
N GLY A 284 0.86 -51.92 7.98
CA GLY A 284 0.14 -51.76 9.25
C GLY A 284 0.16 -50.35 9.82
N ALA A 285 0.61 -49.33 9.07
CA ALA A 285 0.58 -47.95 9.54
C ALA A 285 -0.86 -47.45 9.72
N SER A 286 -1.11 -46.78 10.85
CA SER A 286 -2.40 -46.14 11.11
C SER A 286 -2.62 -44.89 10.23
N ASP A 287 -3.87 -44.48 10.02
CA ASP A 287 -4.19 -43.26 9.26
C ASP A 287 -3.50 -42.01 9.83
N PHE A 288 -3.34 -41.94 11.17
CA PHE A 288 -2.62 -40.84 11.81
C PHE A 288 -1.12 -40.87 11.50
N GLU A 289 -0.50 -42.06 11.48
CA GLU A 289 0.91 -42.20 11.10
C GLU A 289 1.14 -41.89 9.63
N ILE A 290 0.29 -42.38 8.74
CA ILE A 290 0.32 -42.04 7.31
C ILE A 290 0.20 -40.53 7.14
N PHE A 291 -0.74 -39.90 7.84
CA PHE A 291 -0.93 -38.46 7.79
C PHE A 291 0.33 -37.69 8.22
N VAL A 292 0.86 -37.95 9.40
CA VAL A 292 1.99 -37.18 9.97
C VAL A 292 3.31 -37.50 9.27
N LYS A 293 3.60 -38.78 8.96
CA LYS A 293 4.91 -39.21 8.44
C LYS A 293 5.01 -39.11 6.92
N ILE A 294 3.90 -39.18 6.19
CA ILE A 294 3.90 -39.22 4.72
C ILE A 294 3.18 -38.03 4.12
N ILE A 295 1.89 -37.84 4.43
CA ILE A 295 1.05 -36.84 3.76
C ILE A 295 1.50 -35.42 4.09
N LEU A 296 1.73 -35.12 5.37
CA LEU A 296 2.09 -33.77 5.81
C LEU A 296 3.43 -33.30 5.21
N PRO A 297 4.53 -34.08 5.22
CA PRO A 297 5.79 -33.70 4.55
C PRO A 297 5.65 -33.54 3.02
N LEU A 298 4.93 -34.45 2.36
CA LEU A 298 4.71 -34.37 0.91
C LEU A 298 3.83 -33.17 0.52
N SER A 299 2.92 -32.77 1.40
CA SER A 299 2.01 -31.64 1.19
C SER A 299 2.59 -30.29 1.60
N PHE A 300 3.82 -30.24 2.11
CA PHE A 300 4.46 -29.00 2.56
C PHE A 300 4.44 -27.87 1.51
N PRO A 301 4.67 -28.13 0.20
CA PRO A 301 4.53 -27.10 -0.84
C PRO A 301 3.13 -26.47 -0.90
N ALA A 302 2.08 -27.28 -0.78
CA ALA A 302 0.69 -26.82 -0.81
C ALA A 302 0.32 -26.07 0.48
N LEU A 303 0.76 -26.58 1.64
CA LEU A 303 0.58 -25.93 2.94
C LEU A 303 1.25 -24.56 2.96
N ALA A 304 2.49 -24.45 2.49
CA ALA A 304 3.21 -23.19 2.38
C ALA A 304 2.53 -22.21 1.41
N SER A 305 1.98 -22.70 0.30
CA SER A 305 1.25 -21.86 -0.66
C SER A 305 -0.01 -21.27 -0.03
N PHE A 306 -0.82 -22.09 0.64
CA PHE A 306 -2.00 -21.58 1.36
C PHE A 306 -1.62 -20.65 2.52
N ALA A 307 -0.55 -20.96 3.25
CA ALA A 307 -0.05 -20.12 4.34
C ALA A 307 0.28 -18.70 3.86
N ILE A 308 0.94 -18.56 2.71
CA ILE A 308 1.20 -17.24 2.12
C ILE A 308 -0.11 -16.50 1.86
N PHE A 309 -1.06 -17.12 1.17
CA PHE A 309 -2.34 -16.45 0.84
C PHE A 309 -3.13 -16.06 2.09
N GLN A 310 -3.25 -16.96 3.06
CA GLN A 310 -3.97 -16.72 4.31
C GLN A 310 -3.28 -15.66 5.17
N PHE A 311 -1.95 -15.68 5.26
CA PHE A 311 -1.19 -14.65 5.98
C PHE A 311 -1.34 -13.28 5.30
N LEU A 312 -1.21 -13.21 3.98
CA LEU A 312 -1.39 -11.96 3.25
C LEU A 312 -2.79 -11.40 3.42
N TRP A 313 -3.82 -12.25 3.42
CA TRP A 313 -5.19 -11.79 3.67
C TRP A 313 -5.34 -11.25 5.09
N THR A 314 -5.00 -12.04 6.11
CA THR A 314 -5.15 -11.67 7.53
C THR A 314 -4.29 -10.48 7.95
N TRP A 315 -3.08 -10.33 7.39
CA TRP A 315 -2.19 -9.20 7.67
C TRP A 315 -2.75 -7.88 7.14
N ASN A 316 -3.41 -7.91 5.99
CA ASN A 316 -3.97 -6.73 5.34
C ASN A 316 -5.42 -6.43 5.77
N ASP A 317 -6.07 -7.35 6.50
CA ASP A 317 -7.48 -7.21 6.83
C ASP A 317 -7.69 -6.14 7.92
N LEU A 318 -8.51 -5.14 7.57
CA LEU A 318 -8.98 -4.12 8.50
C LEU A 318 -10.40 -4.40 8.99
N LEU A 319 -11.25 -4.94 8.11
CA LEU A 319 -12.69 -5.01 8.34
C LEU A 319 -13.07 -6.06 9.38
N VAL A 320 -12.58 -7.29 9.24
CA VAL A 320 -12.80 -8.37 10.22
C VAL A 320 -12.17 -7.99 11.55
N ALA A 321 -11.02 -7.31 11.52
CA ALA A 321 -10.37 -6.80 12.74
C ALA A 321 -11.24 -5.81 13.52
N MET A 322 -11.79 -4.79 12.87
CA MET A 322 -12.69 -3.82 13.51
C MET A 322 -13.97 -4.47 14.08
N VAL A 323 -14.47 -5.51 13.40
CA VAL A 323 -15.71 -6.21 13.77
C VAL A 323 -15.49 -7.15 14.97
N PHE A 324 -14.44 -7.98 14.94
CA PHE A 324 -14.26 -9.10 15.87
C PHE A 324 -13.15 -8.92 16.92
N LEU A 325 -12.25 -7.94 16.77
CA LEU A 325 -11.24 -7.64 17.78
C LEU A 325 -11.55 -6.31 18.47
N GLY A 326 -11.77 -5.24 17.71
CA GLY A 326 -12.09 -3.94 18.27
C GLY A 326 -11.42 -2.78 17.55
N THR A 327 -11.69 -1.57 18.06
CA THR A 327 -11.13 -0.31 17.56
C THR A 327 -10.44 0.47 18.67
N GLN A 328 -10.25 -0.13 19.84
CA GLN A 328 -9.54 0.49 20.96
C GLN A 328 -8.04 0.56 20.65
N LYS A 329 -7.34 1.55 21.20
CA LYS A 329 -5.92 1.81 20.85
C LYS A 329 -5.02 0.61 21.11
N ASP A 330 -5.30 -0.16 22.16
CA ASP A 330 -4.57 -1.34 22.60
C ASP A 330 -4.88 -2.61 21.80
N GLU A 331 -6.02 -2.65 21.10
CA GLU A 331 -6.49 -3.79 20.30
C GLU A 331 -6.38 -3.54 18.79
N LEU A 332 -6.08 -2.30 18.37
CA LEU A 332 -6.05 -1.91 16.98
C LEU A 332 -4.93 -2.64 16.22
N VAL A 333 -5.25 -3.18 15.04
CA VAL A 333 -4.26 -3.76 14.11
C VAL A 333 -3.52 -2.67 13.35
N LEU A 334 -2.32 -2.99 12.84
CA LEU A 334 -1.43 -2.05 12.14
C LEU A 334 -2.13 -1.30 11.00
N THR A 335 -2.95 -1.99 10.20
CA THR A 335 -3.73 -1.37 9.11
C THR A 335 -4.68 -0.30 9.63
N GLY A 336 -5.30 -0.50 10.80
CA GLY A 336 -6.17 0.46 11.45
C GLY A 336 -5.40 1.63 12.07
N ALA A 337 -4.27 1.35 12.71
CA ALA A 337 -3.42 2.38 13.31
C ALA A 337 -2.87 3.34 12.25
N LEU A 338 -2.39 2.80 11.12
CA LEU A 338 -1.91 3.59 9.99
C LEU A 338 -3.04 4.36 9.29
N ASN A 339 -4.24 3.78 9.20
CA ASN A 339 -5.41 4.49 8.70
C ASN A 339 -5.76 5.71 9.58
N ALA A 340 -5.60 5.60 10.90
CA ALA A 340 -5.84 6.71 11.83
C ALA A 340 -4.85 7.88 11.65
N LEU A 341 -3.62 7.63 11.14
CA LEU A 341 -2.61 8.68 10.91
C LEU A 341 -2.97 9.66 9.78
N LEU A 342 -3.87 9.25 8.87
CA LEU A 342 -4.36 10.11 7.78
C LEU A 342 -5.12 11.34 8.28
N GLY A 343 -5.67 11.26 9.51
CA GLY A 343 -6.57 12.26 10.07
C GLY A 343 -7.91 12.36 9.31
N SER A 344 -8.89 13.06 9.90
CA SER A 344 -10.22 13.20 9.31
C SER A 344 -10.29 14.14 8.09
N ARG A 345 -9.22 14.92 7.84
CA ARG A 345 -9.18 15.96 6.80
C ARG A 345 -8.39 15.54 5.55
N GLY A 346 -7.81 14.33 5.51
CA GLY A 346 -7.16 13.76 4.31
C GLY A 346 -5.95 14.54 3.79
N GLY A 347 -5.24 15.27 4.65
CA GLY A 347 -4.16 16.19 4.25
C GLY A 347 -2.73 15.67 4.42
N ASN A 348 -2.55 14.40 4.78
CA ASN A 348 -1.25 13.79 5.08
C ASN A 348 -0.94 12.62 4.10
N TRP A 349 -0.92 12.93 2.80
CA TRP A 349 -0.68 11.93 1.74
C TRP A 349 0.74 11.34 1.78
N GLU A 350 1.70 12.13 2.24
CA GLU A 350 3.08 11.73 2.54
C GLU A 350 3.12 10.62 3.60
N ILE A 351 2.26 10.70 4.61
CA ILE A 351 2.14 9.69 5.66
C ILE A 351 1.46 8.44 5.13
N LEU A 352 0.46 8.57 4.25
CA LEU A 352 -0.22 7.43 3.63
C LEU A 352 0.75 6.55 2.84
N THR A 353 1.56 7.17 2.00
CA THR A 353 2.48 6.45 1.10
C THR A 353 3.62 5.80 1.88
N ALA A 354 4.16 6.47 2.91
CA ALA A 354 5.10 5.85 3.84
C ALA A 354 4.48 4.69 4.63
N SER A 355 3.25 4.86 5.13
CA SER A 355 2.50 3.81 5.84
C SER A 355 2.29 2.58 4.96
N ALA A 356 1.91 2.75 3.70
CA ALA A 356 1.74 1.66 2.74
C ALA A 356 3.03 0.88 2.50
N PHE A 357 4.19 1.55 2.51
CA PHE A 357 5.47 0.85 2.42
C PHE A 357 5.82 0.07 3.68
N VAL A 358 5.59 0.67 4.85
CA VAL A 358 5.82 -0.01 6.14
C VAL A 358 4.99 -1.30 6.23
N THR A 359 3.73 -1.30 5.79
CA THR A 359 2.88 -2.51 5.83
C THR A 359 3.32 -3.61 4.89
N ILE A 360 3.88 -3.27 3.73
CA ILE A 360 4.29 -4.24 2.68
C ILE A 360 5.57 -5.00 3.07
N VAL A 361 6.42 -4.45 3.94
CA VAL A 361 7.69 -5.09 4.34
C VAL A 361 7.49 -6.51 4.87
N VAL A 362 6.50 -6.71 5.75
CA VAL A 362 6.24 -8.02 6.38
C VAL A 362 5.71 -9.06 5.38
N PRO A 363 4.65 -8.78 4.59
CA PRO A 363 4.23 -9.58 3.45
C PRO A 363 5.37 -10.04 2.54
N LEU A 364 6.26 -9.12 2.14
CA LEU A 364 7.40 -9.45 1.30
C LEU A 364 8.38 -10.39 2.01
N GLY A 365 8.66 -10.14 3.30
CA GLY A 365 9.50 -11.02 4.11
C GLY A 365 8.94 -12.45 4.17
N VAL A 366 7.63 -12.60 4.43
CA VAL A 366 6.95 -13.91 4.45
C VAL A 366 6.98 -14.56 3.07
N PHE A 367 6.68 -13.82 2.01
CA PHE A 367 6.73 -14.32 0.65
C PHE A 367 8.13 -14.82 0.30
N PHE A 368 9.18 -14.02 0.49
CA PHE A 368 10.55 -14.43 0.15
C PHE A 368 11.06 -15.59 1.01
N ALA A 369 10.62 -15.71 2.26
CA ALA A 369 10.93 -16.84 3.12
C ALA A 369 10.28 -18.15 2.62
N LEU A 370 9.05 -18.07 2.07
CA LEU A 370 8.25 -19.24 1.68
C LEU A 370 8.21 -19.52 0.17
N GLN A 371 8.65 -18.60 -0.70
CA GLN A 371 8.57 -18.70 -2.16
C GLN A 371 9.20 -19.98 -2.73
N ARG A 372 10.26 -20.49 -2.09
CA ARG A 372 10.96 -21.71 -2.53
C ARG A 372 10.06 -22.95 -2.52
N TYR A 373 9.03 -22.94 -1.67
CA TYR A 373 8.05 -24.02 -1.58
C TYR A 373 6.95 -23.87 -2.63
N LEU A 374 6.58 -22.64 -2.98
CA LEU A 374 5.59 -22.33 -4.01
C LEU A 374 6.07 -22.77 -5.40
N VAL A 375 7.34 -22.51 -5.73
CA VAL A 375 7.95 -22.95 -7.01
C VAL A 375 7.95 -24.48 -7.15
N ARG A 376 8.20 -25.22 -6.07
CA ARG A 376 8.18 -26.69 -6.07
C ARG A 376 6.75 -27.25 -6.25
N GLY A 377 5.75 -26.60 -5.67
CA GLY A 377 4.34 -26.98 -5.80
C GLY A 377 3.79 -26.85 -7.23
N LEU A 378 4.15 -25.77 -7.93
CA LEU A 378 3.72 -25.54 -9.32
C LEU A 378 4.38 -26.49 -10.32
N LEU A 379 5.65 -26.88 -10.08
CA LEU A 379 6.38 -27.79 -10.96
C LEU A 379 5.89 -29.25 -10.84
N ALA A 380 5.51 -29.69 -9.65
CA ALA A 380 5.00 -31.06 -9.44
C ALA A 380 3.70 -31.36 -10.21
N GLY A 381 2.85 -30.34 -10.46
CA GLY A 381 1.63 -30.48 -11.25
C GLY A 381 1.84 -30.45 -12.77
N SER A 382 2.96 -29.87 -13.24
CA SER A 382 3.21 -29.61 -14.67
C SER A 382 3.90 -30.78 -15.39
N VAL A 383 4.56 -31.68 -14.66
CA VAL A 383 5.31 -32.82 -15.25
C VAL A 383 4.41 -33.96 -15.77
N LYS A 384 3.07 -33.87 -15.61
CA LYS A 384 2.12 -34.89 -16.09
C LYS A 384 1.53 -34.63 -17.49
N GLY A 385 2.01 -33.61 -18.21
CA GLY A 385 1.47 -33.23 -19.52
C GLY A 385 2.47 -33.24 -20.68
N GLY A 386 3.63 -33.90 -20.54
CA GLY A 386 4.67 -33.98 -21.58
C GLY A 386 4.86 -35.39 -22.10
#